data_AF-D9SDW0-F1
#
_entry.id   AF-D9SDW0-F1
#
_cell.length_a   1.000
_cell.length_b   1.000
_cell.length_c   1.000
_cell.angle_alpha   90.00
_cell.angle_beta   90.00
_cell.angle_gamma   90.00
#
_symmetry.space_group_name_H-M   'P 1'
#
loop_
_entity.id
_entity.type
_entity.pdbx_description
1 polymer ?
#
loop_
_entity_poly.entity_id
_entity_poly.type
_entity_poly.pdbx_seq_one_letter_code
_entity_poly.pdbx_strand_id
1 'polypeptide(L)'
;MSKKIVATILLVALFLPLTTSAKEVKNKTNNGEKPKSESINGEKPKSESIWTPTPFDASLQKLPANYIGLEIGEFESGLHKSLIKNHFYKDEYETMEEWNQRILRDGPQMILPIDALSKYAIKISLTSQYDAESQAYNFYFEDDDGFATRSYTFNKNLSIHIHTGTINTGSYVAQNGYGERFNVDVQKVNRYHILFTERNQDKLKEKIGYAEKLSYGEVKTLRYVLPMPRSQAQEYKGLNIGMLFVGKLHTPYLQIYGRGTAPPTSSNRTNRDIYDRELHMDDAEIIFYVVETGDILSRRPL
;
A
#
# COMPACT_ATOMS: atom_id res chain seq x y z
N MET A 1 -58.17 -2.12 23.29
CA MET A 1 -58.34 -1.12 22.20
C MET A 1 -58.35 0.27 22.80
N SER A 2 -57.28 1.04 22.66
CA SER A 2 -57.28 2.50 22.83
C SER A 2 -56.09 3.08 22.06
N LYS A 3 -56.29 4.28 21.53
CA LYS A 3 -55.66 4.85 20.33
C LYS A 3 -54.29 5.50 20.61
N LYS A 4 -53.49 5.52 19.54
CA LYS A 4 -52.21 6.21 19.32
C LYS A 4 -52.22 7.68 19.77
N ILE A 5 -51.07 8.18 20.25
CA ILE A 5 -50.55 9.49 19.87
C ILE A 5 -49.03 9.36 19.67
N VAL A 6 -48.60 9.65 18.44
CA VAL A 6 -47.21 9.86 18.01
C VAL A 6 -46.91 11.34 18.21
N ALA A 7 -45.82 11.67 18.90
CA ALA A 7 -45.31 13.03 18.98
C ALA A 7 -43.89 13.07 18.38
N THR A 8 -43.82 13.58 17.17
CA THR A 8 -42.60 13.95 16.45
C THR A 8 -42.12 15.30 16.99
N ILE A 9 -40.92 15.36 17.57
CA ILE A 9 -40.26 16.64 17.89
C ILE A 9 -39.26 16.94 16.78
N LEU A 10 -39.61 17.95 15.98
CA LEU A 10 -38.79 18.58 14.96
C LEU A 10 -37.93 19.65 15.65
N LEU A 11 -36.61 19.48 15.69
CA LEU A 11 -35.71 20.54 16.15
C LEU A 11 -35.09 21.22 14.92
N VAL A 12 -35.62 22.40 14.60
CA VAL A 12 -35.05 23.34 13.64
C VAL A 12 -34.03 24.18 14.40
N ALA A 13 -32.74 24.02 14.10
CA ALA A 13 -31.70 24.94 14.55
C ALA A 13 -31.20 25.75 13.35
N LEU A 14 -31.78 26.94 13.20
CA LEU A 14 -31.25 28.05 12.42
C LEU A 14 -29.98 28.57 13.10
N PHE A 15 -28.83 28.50 12.43
CA PHE A 15 -27.70 29.36 12.73
C PHE A 15 -27.36 30.17 11.48
N LEU A 16 -27.54 31.48 11.62
CA LEU A 16 -27.27 32.52 10.64
C LEU A 16 -25.76 32.69 10.39
N PRO A 17 -25.35 33.13 9.19
CA PRO A 17 -23.96 33.42 8.87
C PRO A 17 -23.49 34.74 9.52
N LEU A 18 -22.32 34.70 10.16
CA LEU A 18 -21.58 35.88 10.59
C LEU A 18 -20.90 36.53 9.38
N THR A 19 -21.42 37.67 8.95
CA THR A 19 -20.74 38.61 8.07
C THR A 19 -19.74 39.43 8.89
N THR A 20 -18.46 39.42 8.52
CA THR A 20 -17.51 40.46 8.94
C THR A 20 -17.01 41.26 7.75
N SER A 21 -17.32 42.55 7.87
CA SER A 21 -17.01 43.70 7.03
C SER A 21 -15.60 43.72 6.42
N ALA A 22 -15.56 43.94 5.11
CA ALA A 22 -14.44 44.58 4.44
C ALA A 22 -14.24 46.01 4.97
N LYS A 23 -12.99 46.43 5.16
CA LYS A 23 -12.61 47.84 5.23
C LYS A 23 -11.67 48.14 4.07
N GLU A 24 -12.21 48.84 3.08
CA GLU A 24 -11.46 49.66 2.13
C GLU A 24 -10.66 50.73 2.90
N VAL A 25 -9.38 50.88 2.57
CA VAL A 25 -8.65 52.14 2.79
C VAL A 25 -8.00 52.51 1.45
N LYS A 26 -8.49 53.59 0.85
CA LYS A 26 -7.90 54.22 -0.34
C LYS A 26 -6.76 55.17 0.06
N ASN A 27 -5.62 54.91 -0.58
CA ASN A 27 -4.60 55.80 -1.14
C ASN A 27 -4.17 57.08 -0.39
N LYS A 28 -2.84 57.14 -0.15
CA LYS A 28 -2.06 58.36 -0.37
C LYS A 28 -0.76 58.04 -1.11
N THR A 29 -0.66 58.66 -2.27
CA THR A 29 0.48 58.76 -3.19
C THR A 29 1.70 59.35 -2.50
N ASN A 30 2.88 58.78 -2.71
CA ASN A 30 4.14 59.51 -2.71
C ASN A 30 5.08 58.92 -3.77
N ASN A 31 5.50 59.79 -4.69
CA ASN A 31 6.51 59.55 -5.71
C ASN A 31 7.89 59.45 -5.08
N GLY A 32 8.77 58.66 -5.72
CA GLY A 32 10.21 58.89 -5.67
C GLY A 32 11.01 57.72 -5.11
N GLU A 33 11.36 56.78 -6.00
CA GLU A 33 12.68 56.17 -6.20
C GLU A 33 12.50 54.75 -6.75
N LYS A 34 12.96 54.54 -7.99
CA LYS A 34 13.03 53.22 -8.63
C LYS A 34 13.96 52.34 -7.78
N PRO A 35 13.49 51.23 -7.19
CA PRO A 35 14.40 50.18 -6.76
C PRO A 35 14.92 49.52 -8.04
N LYS A 36 16.25 49.42 -8.15
CA LYS A 36 16.90 48.57 -9.14
C LYS A 36 16.28 47.18 -9.01
N SER A 37 15.70 46.71 -10.11
CA SER A 37 15.32 45.32 -10.33
C SER A 37 16.59 44.47 -10.21
N GLU A 38 16.87 44.00 -9.00
CA GLU A 38 17.70 42.82 -8.82
C GLU A 38 16.98 41.68 -9.54
N SER A 39 17.63 41.14 -10.57
CA SER A 39 17.19 39.93 -11.23
C SER A 39 17.14 38.85 -10.15
N ILE A 40 15.94 38.51 -9.70
CA ILE A 40 15.68 37.25 -9.03
C ILE A 40 16.12 36.21 -10.06
N ASN A 41 17.32 35.67 -9.87
CA ASN A 41 17.76 34.45 -10.49
C ASN A 41 16.70 33.42 -10.12
N GLY A 42 15.72 33.25 -11.01
CA GLY A 42 14.79 32.15 -10.94
C GLY A 42 15.63 30.89 -11.09
N GLU A 43 16.00 30.29 -9.96
CA GLU A 43 16.33 28.87 -9.95
C GLU A 43 15.18 28.20 -10.70
N LYS A 44 15.50 27.65 -11.89
CA LYS A 44 14.59 26.75 -12.58
C LYS A 44 14.10 25.77 -11.52
N PRO A 45 12.78 25.56 -11.34
CA PRO A 45 12.30 24.53 -10.44
C PRO A 45 13.04 23.26 -10.82
N LYS A 46 13.83 22.71 -9.87
CA LYS A 46 14.48 21.41 -10.03
C LYS A 46 13.37 20.48 -10.50
N SER A 47 13.44 20.02 -11.75
CA SER A 47 12.44 19.10 -12.26
C SER A 47 12.51 17.89 -11.36
N GLU A 48 11.48 17.67 -10.55
CA GLU A 48 11.37 16.46 -9.74
C GLU A 48 11.52 15.28 -10.70
N SER A 49 12.58 14.49 -10.50
CA SER A 49 12.83 13.32 -11.32
C SER A 49 11.62 12.40 -11.20
N ILE A 50 10.89 12.23 -12.30
CA ILE A 50 9.71 11.38 -12.32
C ILE A 50 10.21 9.94 -12.13
N TRP A 51 9.92 9.37 -10.96
CA TRP A 51 10.23 7.97 -10.68
C TRP A 51 9.51 7.08 -11.70
N THR A 52 10.28 6.22 -12.38
CA THR A 52 9.79 5.33 -13.43
C THR A 52 10.30 3.93 -13.13
N PRO A 53 9.44 2.97 -12.74
CA PRO A 53 9.86 1.62 -12.43
C PRO A 53 10.24 0.88 -13.70
N THR A 54 11.32 0.10 -13.64
CA THR A 54 11.73 -0.75 -14.75
C THR A 54 10.76 -1.94 -14.88
N PRO A 55 10.14 -2.16 -16.05
CA PRO A 55 9.37 -3.37 -16.32
C PRO A 55 10.19 -4.65 -16.13
N PHE A 56 9.54 -5.69 -15.65
CA PHE A 56 10.10 -7.02 -15.53
C PHE A 56 10.01 -7.76 -16.87
N ASP A 57 11.16 -8.24 -17.35
CA ASP A 57 11.23 -9.10 -18.52
C ASP A 57 11.00 -10.56 -18.14
N ALA A 58 9.79 -11.05 -18.39
CA ALA A 58 9.41 -12.43 -18.11
C ALA A 58 10.13 -13.47 -19.00
N SER A 59 10.83 -13.06 -20.07
CA SER A 59 11.55 -13.98 -20.95
C SER A 59 12.92 -14.41 -20.40
N LEU A 60 13.44 -13.69 -19.40
CA LEU A 60 14.76 -13.96 -18.81
C LEU A 60 14.82 -15.36 -18.20
N GLN A 61 15.75 -16.21 -18.65
CA GLN A 61 15.99 -17.51 -17.99
C GLN A 61 16.75 -17.37 -16.67
N LYS A 62 17.46 -16.25 -16.51
CA LYS A 62 18.27 -15.91 -15.35
C LYS A 62 18.16 -14.41 -15.08
N LEU A 63 18.03 -14.03 -13.82
CA LEU A 63 17.98 -12.63 -13.43
C LEU A 63 19.40 -12.04 -13.38
N PRO A 64 19.56 -10.71 -13.45
CA PRO A 64 20.83 -10.06 -13.17
C PRO A 64 21.35 -10.45 -11.77
N ALA A 65 22.68 -10.57 -11.64
CA ALA A 65 23.30 -10.76 -10.34
C ALA A 65 22.93 -9.59 -9.40
N ASN A 66 22.61 -9.90 -8.14
CA ASN A 66 22.11 -8.96 -7.13
C ASN A 66 20.81 -8.26 -7.53
N TYR A 67 19.96 -8.88 -8.34
CA TYR A 67 18.62 -8.36 -8.62
C TYR A 67 17.78 -8.41 -7.33
N ILE A 68 17.24 -7.27 -6.89
CA ILE A 68 16.46 -7.18 -5.65
C ILE A 68 14.95 -7.12 -5.94
N GLY A 69 14.56 -6.69 -7.13
CA GLY A 69 13.17 -6.32 -7.44
C GLY A 69 12.80 -4.95 -6.90
N LEU A 70 11.53 -4.59 -7.03
CA LEU A 70 10.95 -3.33 -6.59
C LEU A 70 10.47 -3.45 -5.14
N GLU A 71 10.85 -2.51 -4.28
CA GLU A 71 10.29 -2.41 -2.93
C GLU A 71 8.84 -1.90 -3.01
N ILE A 72 7.89 -2.58 -2.36
CA ILE A 72 6.46 -2.27 -2.53
C ILE A 72 6.10 -0.85 -2.10
N GLY A 73 6.73 -0.33 -1.04
CA GLY A 73 6.49 1.03 -0.57
C GLY A 73 6.96 2.10 -1.57
N GLU A 74 8.07 1.87 -2.26
CA GLU A 74 8.54 2.77 -3.32
C GLU A 74 7.62 2.68 -4.53
N PHE A 75 7.23 1.46 -4.90
CA PHE A 75 6.36 1.22 -6.04
C PHE A 75 4.99 1.86 -5.88
N GLU A 76 4.36 1.66 -4.72
CA GLU A 76 3.08 2.25 -4.38
C GLU A 76 3.18 3.78 -4.30
N SER A 77 4.19 4.33 -3.63
CA SER A 77 4.37 5.78 -3.51
C SER A 77 4.53 6.45 -4.88
N GLY A 78 5.29 5.82 -5.78
CA GLY A 78 5.43 6.27 -7.15
C GLY A 78 4.14 6.18 -7.96
N LEU A 79 3.40 5.07 -7.84
CA LEU A 79 2.10 4.90 -8.46
C LEU A 79 1.10 5.94 -7.93
N HIS A 80 0.98 6.11 -6.63
CA HIS A 80 0.11 7.10 -6.00
C HIS A 80 0.36 8.52 -6.51
N LYS A 81 1.64 8.94 -6.59
CA LYS A 81 2.02 10.24 -7.14
C LYS A 81 1.64 10.38 -8.62
N SER A 82 1.82 9.32 -9.41
CA SER A 82 1.39 9.28 -10.81
C SER A 82 -0.13 9.46 -10.93
N LEU A 83 -0.90 8.72 -10.13
CA LEU A 83 -2.36 8.82 -10.09
C LEU A 83 -2.84 10.22 -9.70
N ILE A 84 -2.21 10.86 -8.71
CA ILE A 84 -2.51 12.26 -8.35
C ILE A 84 -2.22 13.19 -9.53
N LYS A 85 -1.02 13.12 -10.09
CA LYS A 85 -0.56 14.01 -11.16
C LYS A 85 -1.43 13.92 -12.42
N ASN A 86 -1.92 12.74 -12.73
CA ASN A 86 -2.76 12.47 -13.89
C ASN A 86 -4.26 12.53 -13.59
N HIS A 87 -4.66 13.05 -12.41
CA HIS A 87 -6.06 13.20 -11.99
C HIS A 87 -6.87 11.89 -12.05
N PHE A 88 -6.25 10.77 -11.69
CA PHE A 88 -6.91 9.44 -11.60
C PHE A 88 -7.69 9.25 -10.30
N TYR A 89 -8.29 10.30 -9.78
CA TYR A 89 -9.30 10.15 -8.73
C TYR A 89 -10.62 10.63 -9.30
N LYS A 90 -11.70 9.97 -8.89
CA LYS A 90 -13.04 10.42 -9.19
C LYS A 90 -13.19 11.84 -8.64
N ASP A 91 -13.60 12.76 -9.51
CA ASP A 91 -13.83 14.14 -9.09
C ASP A 91 -15.01 14.22 -8.11
N GLU A 92 -15.03 15.23 -7.25
CA GLU A 92 -16.11 15.46 -6.29
C GLU A 92 -17.45 15.70 -7.00
N TYR A 93 -17.44 16.29 -8.20
CA TYR A 93 -18.64 16.56 -9.01
C TYR A 93 -18.90 15.56 -10.13
N GLU A 94 -18.00 14.59 -10.34
CA GLU A 94 -18.17 13.56 -11.37
C GLU A 94 -19.13 12.47 -10.89
N THR A 95 -20.05 12.03 -11.74
CA THR A 95 -20.91 10.87 -11.43
C THR A 95 -20.12 9.55 -11.55
N MET A 96 -20.61 8.46 -10.97
CA MET A 96 -19.95 7.15 -11.11
C MET A 96 -19.91 6.69 -12.58
N GLU A 97 -20.94 7.02 -13.36
CA GLU A 97 -21.01 6.66 -14.77
C GLU A 97 -20.01 7.45 -15.62
N GLU A 98 -19.89 8.77 -15.40
CA GLU A 98 -18.87 9.60 -16.04
C GLU A 98 -17.45 9.16 -15.69
N TRP A 99 -17.21 8.84 -14.42
CA TRP A 99 -15.94 8.28 -13.96
C TRP A 99 -15.61 6.97 -14.67
N ASN A 100 -16.55 6.03 -14.72
CA ASN A 100 -16.36 4.76 -15.42
C ASN A 100 -16.07 4.96 -16.92
N GLN A 101 -16.79 5.87 -17.59
CA GLN A 101 -16.54 6.21 -18.99
C GLN A 101 -15.15 6.83 -19.20
N ARG A 102 -14.70 7.70 -18.28
CA ARG A 102 -13.36 8.30 -18.31
C ARG A 102 -12.27 7.23 -18.11
N ILE A 103 -12.44 6.31 -17.16
CA ILE A 103 -11.52 5.19 -16.97
C ILE A 103 -11.47 4.28 -18.20
N LEU A 104 -12.61 3.98 -18.82
CA LEU A 104 -12.67 3.17 -20.06
C LEU A 104 -11.98 3.86 -21.24
N ARG A 105 -12.10 5.19 -21.34
CA ARG A 105 -11.53 5.98 -22.43
C ARG A 105 -10.02 6.22 -22.28
N ASP A 106 -9.58 6.58 -21.08
CA ASP A 106 -8.24 7.14 -20.84
C ASP A 106 -7.31 6.17 -20.08
N GLY A 107 -7.83 5.03 -19.60
CA GLY A 107 -7.25 4.16 -18.56
C GLY A 107 -5.73 3.99 -18.51
N PRO A 108 -5.04 3.54 -19.58
CA PRO A 108 -3.59 3.33 -19.56
C PRO A 108 -2.77 4.62 -19.54
N GLN A 109 -3.29 5.73 -20.08
CA GLN A 109 -2.56 7.01 -20.12
C GLN A 109 -2.45 7.65 -18.74
N MET A 110 -3.33 7.27 -17.81
CA MET A 110 -3.46 7.91 -16.49
C MET A 110 -2.41 7.47 -15.46
N ILE A 111 -1.59 6.48 -15.77
CA ILE A 111 -0.55 5.97 -14.86
C ILE A 111 0.88 6.26 -15.32
N LEU A 112 1.05 6.98 -16.44
CA LEU A 112 2.37 7.35 -16.95
C LEU A 112 3.22 8.05 -15.88
N PRO A 113 4.48 7.62 -15.69
CA PRO A 113 5.27 6.78 -16.61
C PRO A 113 5.17 5.27 -16.38
N ILE A 114 4.28 4.81 -15.51
CA ILE A 114 4.04 3.39 -15.22
C ILE A 114 3.10 2.84 -16.30
N ASP A 115 3.45 1.71 -16.90
CA ASP A 115 2.68 1.05 -17.93
C ASP A 115 1.89 -0.12 -17.32
N ALA A 116 0.56 -0.09 -17.40
CA ALA A 116 -0.29 -1.17 -16.87
C ALA A 116 -0.11 -2.50 -17.60
N LEU A 117 0.33 -2.46 -18.87
CA LEU A 117 0.51 -3.66 -19.67
C LEU A 117 1.81 -4.39 -19.36
N SER A 118 2.77 -3.67 -18.79
CA SER A 118 4.05 -4.18 -18.35
C SER A 118 3.89 -5.02 -17.07
N LYS A 119 4.72 -6.06 -16.96
CA LYS A 119 4.89 -6.79 -15.70
C LYS A 119 5.85 -6.03 -14.80
N TYR A 120 5.61 -6.07 -13.49
CA TYR A 120 6.51 -5.53 -12.48
C TYR A 120 6.83 -6.61 -11.44
N ALA A 121 8.09 -6.69 -11.03
CA ALA A 121 8.56 -7.64 -10.03
C ALA A 121 8.74 -6.94 -8.68
N ILE A 122 7.82 -7.20 -7.76
CA ILE A 122 7.82 -6.68 -6.40
C ILE A 122 8.52 -7.68 -5.50
N LYS A 123 9.51 -7.20 -4.76
CA LYS A 123 10.22 -8.00 -3.76
C LYS A 123 9.32 -8.33 -2.59
N ILE A 124 9.40 -9.58 -2.13
CA ILE A 124 8.71 -10.02 -0.93
C ILE A 124 9.75 -10.56 0.05
N SER A 125 9.80 -9.97 1.25
CA SER A 125 10.66 -10.45 2.34
C SER A 125 10.14 -11.76 2.93
N LEU A 126 11.03 -12.73 3.04
CA LEU A 126 10.78 -14.07 3.56
C LEU A 126 12.03 -14.65 4.19
N THR A 127 11.83 -15.67 5.01
CA THR A 127 12.86 -16.51 5.59
C THR A 127 12.90 -17.83 4.84
N SER A 128 14.09 -18.33 4.57
CA SER A 128 14.28 -19.61 3.90
C SER A 128 15.06 -20.57 4.77
N GLN A 129 14.65 -21.83 4.81
CA GLN A 129 15.34 -22.89 5.54
C GLN A 129 15.33 -24.17 4.73
N TYR A 130 16.51 -24.75 4.51
CA TYR A 130 16.62 -26.08 3.93
C TYR A 130 16.32 -27.16 4.97
N ASP A 131 15.41 -28.07 4.63
CA ASP A 131 15.10 -29.26 5.41
C ASP A 131 15.72 -30.49 4.73
N ALA A 132 16.68 -31.11 5.41
CA ALA A 132 17.42 -32.26 4.90
C ALA A 132 16.61 -33.56 4.92
N GLU A 133 15.60 -33.68 5.78
CA GLU A 133 14.75 -34.86 5.87
C GLU A 133 13.78 -34.91 4.69
N SER A 134 13.13 -33.77 4.41
CA SER A 134 12.21 -33.64 3.26
C SER A 134 12.91 -33.29 1.94
N GLN A 135 14.23 -33.02 1.96
CA GLN A 135 15.01 -32.59 0.80
C GLN A 135 14.38 -31.41 0.06
N ALA A 136 14.04 -30.37 0.83
CA ALA A 136 13.36 -29.20 0.28
C ALA A 136 13.76 -27.91 0.98
N TYR A 137 13.77 -26.82 0.22
CA TYR A 137 13.75 -25.48 0.79
C TYR A 137 12.33 -25.14 1.21
N ASN A 138 12.20 -24.70 2.44
CA ASN A 138 10.97 -24.16 2.98
C ASN A 138 11.10 -22.65 3.08
N PHE A 139 10.15 -21.96 2.48
CA PHE A 139 10.03 -20.51 2.57
C PHE A 139 8.87 -20.18 3.49
N TYR A 140 9.15 -19.34 4.47
CA TYR A 140 8.20 -18.87 5.47
C TYR A 140 8.25 -17.35 5.52
N PHE A 141 7.18 -16.75 6.02
CA PHE A 141 7.18 -15.33 6.32
C PHE A 141 7.52 -15.18 7.81
N GLU A 142 8.67 -14.59 8.15
CA GLU A 142 8.99 -14.27 9.54
C GLU A 142 8.02 -13.22 10.09
N ASP A 143 7.46 -13.52 11.26
CA ASP A 143 6.73 -12.59 12.13
C ASP A 143 7.72 -12.12 13.19
N ASP A 144 8.60 -11.20 12.82
CA ASP A 144 9.76 -10.87 13.65
C ASP A 144 9.43 -10.19 14.98
N ASP A 145 8.20 -9.75 15.26
CA ASP A 145 7.92 -9.04 16.52
C ASP A 145 6.46 -9.07 17.01
N GLY A 146 5.58 -9.93 16.48
CA GLY A 146 4.17 -9.98 16.92
C GLY A 146 3.35 -8.72 16.53
N PHE A 147 3.94 -7.82 15.73
CA PHE A 147 3.26 -6.68 15.11
C PHE A 147 3.03 -6.89 13.61
N ALA A 148 3.58 -7.96 13.03
CA ALA A 148 3.34 -8.40 11.66
C ALA A 148 2.36 -9.58 11.64
N THR A 149 1.14 -9.36 12.15
CA THR A 149 0.04 -10.30 11.86
C THR A 149 -0.31 -10.18 10.38
N ARG A 150 0.34 -11.00 9.55
CA ARG A 150 0.02 -11.12 8.13
C ARG A 150 -1.11 -12.12 8.01
N SER A 151 -2.33 -11.63 8.18
CA SER A 151 -3.50 -12.47 8.10
C SER A 151 -3.96 -12.66 6.66
N TYR A 152 -3.97 -13.90 6.19
CA TYR A 152 -4.67 -14.26 4.95
C TYR A 152 -6.16 -14.37 5.27
N THR A 153 -6.97 -13.37 4.98
CA THR A 153 -8.41 -13.52 5.23
C THR A 153 -9.01 -14.38 4.11
N PHE A 154 -9.32 -15.66 4.38
CA PHE A 154 -9.95 -16.56 3.40
C PHE A 154 -11.35 -16.13 2.95
N ASN A 155 -11.91 -15.09 3.56
CA ASN A 155 -13.26 -14.64 3.30
C ASN A 155 -13.25 -13.37 2.44
N LYS A 156 -13.18 -13.61 1.12
CA LYS A 156 -13.68 -12.81 -0.03
C LYS A 156 -12.68 -12.22 -1.01
N ASN A 157 -11.39 -12.10 -0.70
CA ASN A 157 -10.34 -11.85 -1.71
C ASN A 157 -9.01 -12.38 -1.18
N LEU A 158 -8.29 -13.17 -1.98
CA LEU A 158 -6.94 -13.62 -1.63
C LEU A 158 -5.95 -12.47 -1.86
N SER A 159 -5.29 -12.05 -0.79
CA SER A 159 -4.31 -10.96 -0.79
C SER A 159 -3.03 -11.35 -0.04
N ILE A 160 -1.89 -10.83 -0.49
CA ILE A 160 -0.63 -10.88 0.27
C ILE A 160 -0.50 -9.60 1.08
N HIS A 161 -0.46 -9.73 2.39
CA HIS A 161 -0.33 -8.63 3.34
C HIS A 161 1.15 -8.37 3.64
N ILE A 162 1.63 -7.17 3.34
CA ILE A 162 2.98 -6.68 3.63
C ILE A 162 2.87 -5.54 4.64
N HIS A 163 3.25 -5.82 5.88
CA HIS A 163 3.30 -4.82 6.94
C HIS A 163 4.66 -4.14 6.94
N THR A 164 4.70 -2.81 6.80
CA THR A 164 5.97 -2.05 6.79
C THR A 164 6.30 -1.40 8.13
N GLY A 165 5.66 -1.85 9.21
CA GLY A 165 5.90 -1.38 10.56
C GLY A 165 5.03 -0.20 10.99
N THR A 166 5.25 0.23 12.24
CA THR A 166 4.54 1.34 12.88
C THR A 166 5.48 2.53 13.03
N ILE A 167 5.07 3.69 12.57
CA ILE A 167 5.83 4.94 12.68
C ILE A 167 5.21 5.77 13.80
N ASN A 168 5.99 6.10 14.83
CA ASN A 168 5.58 7.12 15.79
C ASN A 168 5.70 8.50 15.12
N THR A 169 4.59 9.22 15.06
CA THR A 169 4.48 10.52 14.37
C THR A 169 4.38 11.70 15.31
N GLY A 170 4.34 11.45 16.62
CA GLY A 170 4.30 12.49 17.64
C GLY A 170 3.46 12.09 18.83
N SER A 171 3.26 13.05 19.73
CA SER A 171 2.41 12.87 20.90
C SER A 171 1.66 14.16 21.23
N TYR A 172 0.54 14.02 21.94
CA TYR A 172 -0.23 15.15 22.46
C TYR A 172 -0.80 14.83 23.84
N VAL A 173 -1.19 15.85 24.60
CA VAL A 173 -1.84 15.66 25.91
C VAL A 173 -3.36 15.61 25.70
N ALA A 174 -3.97 14.48 25.99
CA ALA A 174 -5.42 14.33 26.04
C ALA A 174 -5.94 14.56 27.47
N GLN A 175 -7.23 14.89 27.58
CA GLN A 175 -7.94 15.00 28.85
C GLN A 175 -9.26 14.24 28.77
N ASN A 176 -9.54 13.36 29.73
CA ASN A 176 -10.83 12.66 29.77
C ASN A 176 -11.93 13.55 30.40
N GLY A 177 -13.17 13.06 30.38
CA GLY A 177 -14.33 13.77 30.96
C GLY A 177 -14.25 14.02 32.46
N TYR A 178 -13.33 13.35 33.18
CA TYR A 178 -13.07 13.53 34.61
C TYR A 178 -11.91 14.49 34.92
N GLY A 179 -11.27 15.06 33.90
CA GLY A 179 -10.17 16.01 34.06
C GLY A 179 -8.78 15.39 34.16
N GLU A 180 -8.66 14.07 34.09
CA GLU A 180 -7.36 13.39 34.06
C GLU A 180 -6.66 13.70 32.72
N ARG A 181 -5.41 14.16 32.81
CA ARG A 181 -4.55 14.43 31.64
C ARG A 181 -3.56 13.29 31.42
N PHE A 182 -3.40 12.87 30.19
CA PHE A 182 -2.46 11.82 29.81
C PHE A 182 -1.84 12.09 28.44
N ASN A 183 -0.57 11.72 28.28
CA ASN A 183 0.10 11.77 26.98
C ASN A 183 -0.44 10.67 26.10
N VAL A 184 -0.75 11.00 24.85
CA VAL A 184 -1.16 10.09 23.80
C VAL A 184 -0.07 10.03 22.74
N ASP A 185 0.39 8.83 22.43
CA ASP A 185 1.28 8.59 21.29
C ASP A 185 0.47 8.42 20.01
N VAL A 186 0.89 9.10 18.94
CA VAL A 186 0.25 9.04 17.63
C VAL A 186 1.08 8.15 16.72
N GLN A 187 0.50 7.01 16.37
CA GLN A 187 1.13 6.02 15.52
C GLN A 187 0.46 5.98 14.16
N LYS A 188 1.26 5.96 13.09
CA LYS A 188 0.81 5.65 11.74
C LYS A 188 1.26 4.26 11.36
N VAL A 189 0.33 3.49 10.82
CA VAL A 189 0.56 2.12 10.38
C VAL A 189 0.27 2.04 8.89
N ASN A 190 1.28 1.76 8.09
CA ASN A 190 1.09 1.49 6.65
C ASN A 190 1.05 -0.03 6.45
N ARG A 191 0.01 -0.49 5.76
CA ARG A 191 -0.17 -1.88 5.36
C ARG A 191 -0.34 -1.90 3.86
N TYR A 192 0.43 -2.74 3.18
CA TYR A 192 0.28 -2.95 1.75
C TYR A 192 -0.34 -4.31 1.51
N HIS A 193 -1.26 -4.38 0.57
CA HIS A 193 -1.94 -5.60 0.16
C HIS A 193 -1.72 -5.75 -1.33
N ILE A 194 -1.23 -6.90 -1.78
CA ILE A 194 -1.26 -7.24 -3.20
C ILE A 194 -2.50 -8.10 -3.42
N LEU A 195 -3.49 -7.59 -4.16
CA LEU A 195 -4.74 -8.27 -4.46
C LEU A 195 -4.69 -8.94 -5.82
N PHE A 196 -5.25 -10.15 -5.87
CA PHE A 196 -5.34 -10.93 -7.09
C PHE A 196 -6.77 -10.95 -7.64
N THR A 197 -6.88 -10.98 -8.96
CA THR A 197 -8.13 -11.30 -9.66
C THR A 197 -8.64 -12.67 -9.22
N GLU A 198 -9.96 -12.86 -9.19
CA GLU A 198 -10.62 -14.11 -8.74
C GLU A 198 -10.00 -15.36 -9.39
N ARG A 199 -9.71 -15.29 -10.69
CA ARG A 199 -9.02 -16.34 -11.46
C ARG A 199 -7.68 -16.78 -10.84
N ASN A 200 -6.91 -15.83 -10.32
CA ASN A 200 -5.62 -16.12 -9.72
C ASN A 200 -5.74 -16.53 -8.24
N GLN A 201 -6.87 -16.20 -7.60
CA GLN A 201 -7.12 -16.62 -6.23
C GLN A 201 -7.28 -18.14 -6.12
N ASP A 202 -8.00 -18.76 -7.05
CA ASP A 202 -8.28 -20.20 -7.00
C ASP A 202 -7.03 -21.06 -7.23
N LYS A 203 -6.19 -20.67 -8.20
CA LYS A 203 -4.91 -21.36 -8.45
C LYS A 203 -3.91 -21.19 -7.29
N LEU A 204 -3.93 -20.06 -6.59
CA LEU A 204 -3.08 -19.87 -5.42
C LEU A 204 -3.56 -20.76 -4.26
N LYS A 205 -4.88 -20.90 -4.03
CA LYS A 205 -5.42 -21.83 -3.01
C LYS A 205 -4.93 -23.27 -3.21
N GLU A 206 -4.86 -23.74 -4.46
CA GLU A 206 -4.38 -25.09 -4.79
C GLU A 206 -2.88 -25.30 -4.53
N LYS A 207 -2.08 -24.23 -4.53
CA LYS A 207 -0.61 -24.28 -4.48
C LYS A 207 -0.02 -24.07 -3.08
N ILE A 208 -0.85 -23.71 -2.11
CA ILE A 208 -0.43 -23.45 -0.73
C ILE A 208 -0.45 -24.78 0.03
N GLY A 209 0.75 -25.29 0.35
CA GLY A 209 0.92 -26.64 0.92
C GLY A 209 0.51 -26.77 2.40
N TYR A 210 0.48 -25.68 3.15
CA TYR A 210 0.03 -25.68 4.54
C TYR A 210 -0.30 -24.26 5.00
N ALA A 211 -1.45 -24.13 5.64
CA ALA A 211 -1.92 -22.90 6.25
C ALA A 211 -2.34 -23.23 7.68
N GLU A 212 -1.55 -22.80 8.68
CA GLU A 212 -2.04 -22.81 10.06
C GLU A 212 -3.18 -21.80 10.14
N LYS A 213 -4.42 -22.31 10.09
CA LYS A 213 -5.63 -21.51 10.23
C LYS A 213 -5.75 -21.07 11.68
N LEU A 214 -5.69 -19.77 11.92
CA LEU A 214 -6.19 -19.18 13.16
C LEU A 214 -7.72 -19.23 13.16
N SER A 215 -8.31 -19.11 14.36
CA SER A 215 -9.71 -18.70 14.51
C SER A 215 -9.94 -17.46 13.63
N TYR A 216 -11.03 -17.44 12.87
CA TYR A 216 -11.38 -16.42 11.85
C TYR A 216 -10.81 -16.63 10.43
N GLY A 217 -10.13 -17.73 10.15
CA GLY A 217 -9.71 -18.05 8.77
C GLY A 217 -8.55 -17.18 8.28
N GLU A 218 -7.75 -16.65 9.21
CA GLU A 218 -6.47 -16.00 8.97
C GLU A 218 -5.37 -17.07 8.94
N VAL A 219 -4.55 -17.12 7.88
CA VAL A 219 -3.34 -17.96 7.87
C VAL A 219 -2.19 -17.17 8.47
N LYS A 220 -1.47 -17.72 9.45
CA LYS A 220 -0.31 -17.02 10.03
C LYS A 220 0.97 -17.23 9.20
N THR A 221 1.16 -18.45 8.70
CA THR A 221 2.39 -18.83 8.00
C THR A 221 2.03 -19.48 6.68
N LEU A 222 2.54 -18.93 5.60
CA LEU A 222 2.46 -19.52 4.28
C LEU A 222 3.76 -20.25 4.00
N ARG A 223 3.69 -21.58 3.94
CA ARG A 223 4.85 -22.43 3.65
C ARG A 223 4.89 -22.77 2.17
N TYR A 224 5.92 -22.29 1.47
CA TYR A 224 6.26 -22.80 0.15
C TYR A 224 7.37 -23.84 0.27
N VAL A 225 7.16 -25.00 -0.36
CA VAL A 225 8.13 -26.09 -0.38
C VAL A 225 8.69 -26.19 -1.79
N LEU A 226 10.00 -26.00 -1.94
CA LEU A 226 10.73 -26.20 -3.18
C LEU A 226 11.60 -27.45 -3.05
N PRO A 227 11.21 -28.58 -3.67
CA PRO A 227 12.02 -29.79 -3.69
C PRO A 227 13.39 -29.49 -4.30
N MET A 228 14.45 -29.82 -3.57
CA MET A 228 15.82 -29.57 -3.98
C MET A 228 16.73 -30.62 -3.36
N PRO A 229 17.40 -31.47 -4.17
CA PRO A 229 18.33 -32.46 -3.65
C PRO A 229 19.44 -31.82 -2.82
N ARG A 230 19.93 -32.53 -1.81
CA ARG A 230 20.97 -32.04 -0.90
C ARG A 230 22.22 -31.53 -1.63
N SER A 231 22.64 -32.20 -2.71
CA SER A 231 23.80 -31.80 -3.51
C SER A 231 23.61 -30.40 -4.10
N GLN A 232 22.43 -30.13 -4.65
CA GLN A 232 22.09 -28.82 -5.20
C GLN A 232 21.91 -27.77 -4.09
N ALA A 233 21.27 -28.13 -2.98
CA ALA A 233 21.08 -27.22 -1.86
C ALA A 233 22.41 -26.77 -1.21
N GLN A 234 23.44 -27.62 -1.27
CA GLN A 234 24.79 -27.28 -0.81
C GLN A 234 25.45 -26.19 -1.67
N GLU A 235 25.15 -26.13 -2.97
CA GLU A 235 25.66 -25.08 -3.87
C GLU A 235 25.13 -23.69 -3.49
N TYR A 236 23.95 -23.63 -2.89
CA TYR A 236 23.32 -22.38 -2.45
C TYR A 236 23.54 -22.07 -0.97
N LYS A 237 24.37 -22.85 -0.27
CA LYS A 237 24.62 -22.64 1.15
C LYS A 237 25.24 -21.26 1.41
N GLY A 238 24.56 -20.46 2.23
CA GLY A 238 25.01 -19.10 2.57
C GLY A 238 24.69 -18.04 1.53
N LEU A 239 23.98 -18.40 0.44
CA LEU A 239 23.41 -17.46 -0.50
C LEU A 239 22.00 -17.08 -0.08
N ASN A 240 21.57 -15.87 -0.45
CA ASN A 240 20.23 -15.39 -0.16
C ASN A 240 19.26 -15.87 -1.24
N ILE A 241 18.18 -16.53 -0.84
CA ILE A 241 17.10 -16.87 -1.76
C ILE A 241 16.01 -15.80 -1.64
N GLY A 242 15.78 -15.07 -2.73
CA GLY A 242 14.74 -14.07 -2.85
C GLY A 242 13.44 -14.65 -3.41
N MET A 243 12.34 -13.93 -3.17
CA MET A 243 11.08 -14.15 -3.87
C MET A 243 10.57 -12.85 -4.47
N LEU A 244 10.14 -12.95 -5.70
CA LEU A 244 9.48 -11.88 -6.42
C LEU A 244 8.03 -12.26 -6.65
N PHE A 245 7.16 -11.31 -6.38
CA PHE A 245 5.82 -11.30 -6.92
C PHE A 245 5.84 -10.53 -8.24
N VAL A 246 5.48 -11.19 -9.34
CA VAL A 246 5.49 -10.59 -10.68
C VAL A 246 4.08 -10.54 -11.23
N GLY A 247 3.64 -9.38 -11.72
CA GLY A 247 2.33 -9.26 -12.36
C GLY A 247 2.13 -7.93 -13.08
N LYS A 248 1.02 -7.81 -13.79
CA LYS A 248 0.58 -6.57 -14.45
C LYS A 248 -0.35 -5.80 -13.53
N LEU A 249 -0.38 -4.48 -13.66
CA LEU A 249 -1.36 -3.68 -12.92
C LEU A 249 -2.77 -3.93 -13.47
N HIS A 250 -3.74 -4.03 -12.56
CA HIS A 250 -5.15 -4.19 -12.91
C HIS A 250 -5.97 -3.07 -12.26
N THR A 251 -6.95 -2.51 -12.95
CA THR A 251 -7.81 -1.45 -12.39
C THR A 251 -8.54 -1.98 -11.14
N PRO A 252 -8.64 -1.19 -10.05
CA PRO A 252 -8.36 0.25 -9.91
C PRO A 252 -6.88 0.63 -9.68
N TYR A 253 -5.94 -0.29 -9.91
CA TYR A 253 -4.47 -0.17 -9.74
C TYR A 253 -4.02 -0.03 -8.30
N LEU A 254 -4.56 0.98 -7.60
CA LEU A 254 -4.27 1.29 -6.21
C LEU A 254 -5.53 1.80 -5.50
N GLN A 255 -5.87 1.23 -4.36
CA GLN A 255 -6.87 1.77 -3.44
C GLN A 255 -6.25 2.05 -2.08
N ILE A 256 -6.67 3.13 -1.42
CA ILE A 256 -6.15 3.51 -0.11
C ILE A 256 -7.31 3.74 0.83
N TYR A 257 -7.30 3.00 1.93
CA TYR A 257 -8.30 3.06 2.98
C TYR A 257 -7.63 3.54 4.27
N GLY A 258 -8.11 4.67 4.78
CA GLY A 258 -7.74 5.16 6.11
C GLY A 258 -8.77 4.72 7.14
N ARG A 259 -8.32 4.15 8.26
CA ARG A 259 -9.18 3.96 9.45
C ARG A 259 -8.43 4.41 10.71
N GLY A 260 -9.08 5.24 11.50
CA GLY A 260 -8.65 5.51 12.87
C GLY A 260 -9.05 4.35 13.78
N THR A 261 -8.25 4.08 14.81
CA THR A 261 -8.67 3.21 15.90
C THR A 261 -9.66 3.92 16.82
N ALA A 262 -10.23 3.19 17.78
CA ALA A 262 -11.00 3.79 18.87
C ALA A 262 -10.19 4.93 19.52
N PRO A 263 -10.86 6.02 19.97
CA PRO A 263 -10.19 7.12 20.64
C PRO A 263 -9.32 6.64 21.82
N PRO A 264 -8.18 7.30 22.08
CA PRO A 264 -7.29 6.94 23.17
C PRO A 264 -7.99 7.12 24.52
N THR A 265 -7.64 6.27 25.48
CA THR A 265 -8.14 6.29 26.86
C THR A 265 -6.97 6.38 27.83
N SER A 266 -7.24 6.66 29.11
CA SER A 266 -6.18 6.70 30.13
C SER A 266 -5.46 5.35 30.30
N SER A 267 -6.13 4.24 29.99
CA SER A 267 -5.58 2.87 29.96
C SER A 267 -4.98 2.46 28.61
N ASN A 268 -5.39 3.08 27.50
CA ASN A 268 -4.84 2.86 26.16
C ASN A 268 -4.48 4.19 25.52
N ARG A 269 -3.26 4.64 25.77
CA ARG A 269 -2.75 5.97 25.45
C ARG A 269 -2.18 6.07 24.04
N THR A 270 -2.67 5.24 23.12
CA THR A 270 -2.20 5.22 21.74
C THR A 270 -3.35 5.57 20.82
N ASN A 271 -3.12 6.53 19.95
CA ASN A 271 -3.97 6.76 18.79
C ASN A 271 -3.29 6.16 17.56
N ARG A 272 -3.96 5.23 16.85
CA ARG A 272 -3.41 4.63 15.63
C ARG A 272 -4.24 5.00 14.42
N ASP A 273 -3.57 5.58 13.44
CA ASP A 273 -4.11 5.73 12.09
C ASP A 273 -3.56 4.61 11.22
N ILE A 274 -4.45 3.76 10.72
CA ILE A 274 -4.09 2.64 9.85
C ILE A 274 -4.45 3.01 8.42
N TYR A 275 -3.46 2.94 7.53
CA TYR A 275 -3.60 3.13 6.10
C TYR A 275 -3.38 1.79 5.41
N ASP A 276 -4.46 1.19 4.96
CA ASP A 276 -4.47 -0.02 4.15
C ASP A 276 -4.37 0.40 2.67
N ARG A 277 -3.30 -0.04 1.98
CA ARG A 277 -2.96 0.30 0.61
C ARG A 277 -3.01 -0.96 -0.25
N GLU A 278 -3.93 -1.00 -1.19
CA GLU A 278 -4.28 -2.18 -1.96
C GLU A 278 -3.79 -2.01 -3.39
N LEU A 279 -2.73 -2.75 -3.75
CA LEU A 279 -2.18 -2.83 -5.09
C LEU A 279 -2.84 -3.99 -5.85
N HIS A 280 -3.48 -3.70 -6.97
CA HIS A 280 -4.22 -4.68 -7.75
C HIS A 280 -3.37 -5.20 -8.90
N MET A 281 -3.12 -6.51 -8.92
CA MET A 281 -2.29 -7.14 -9.94
C MET A 281 -2.94 -8.38 -10.57
N ASP A 282 -2.73 -8.56 -11.87
CA ASP A 282 -3.18 -9.70 -12.67
C ASP A 282 -2.01 -10.37 -13.41
N ASP A 283 -2.26 -11.51 -14.08
CA ASP A 283 -1.24 -12.35 -14.71
C ASP A 283 -0.06 -12.66 -13.77
N ALA A 284 -0.42 -12.92 -12.51
CA ALA A 284 0.51 -13.00 -11.40
C ALA A 284 1.36 -14.28 -11.44
N GLU A 285 2.62 -14.20 -11.02
CA GLU A 285 3.47 -15.35 -10.78
C GLU A 285 4.43 -15.08 -9.61
N ILE A 286 4.86 -16.15 -8.95
CA ILE A 286 5.87 -16.12 -7.91
C ILE A 286 7.16 -16.71 -8.45
N ILE A 287 8.26 -15.99 -8.30
CA ILE A 287 9.60 -16.42 -8.72
C ILE A 287 10.49 -16.55 -7.50
N PHE A 288 11.07 -17.74 -7.30
CA PHE A 288 12.14 -17.97 -6.32
C PHE A 288 13.48 -17.98 -7.05
N TYR A 289 14.46 -17.27 -6.51
CA TYR A 289 15.75 -17.09 -7.17
C TYR A 289 16.86 -16.85 -6.15
N VAL A 290 18.10 -17.10 -6.56
CA VAL A 290 19.30 -16.78 -5.77
C VAL A 290 19.68 -15.32 -6.04
N VAL A 291 19.74 -14.48 -5.01
CA VAL A 291 19.94 -13.03 -5.16
C VAL A 291 21.30 -12.74 -5.78
N GLU A 292 22.36 -13.36 -5.27
CA GLU A 292 23.73 -13.08 -5.68
C GLU A 292 23.99 -13.50 -7.13
N THR A 293 23.50 -14.67 -7.53
CA THR A 293 23.78 -15.21 -8.87
C THR A 293 22.71 -14.87 -9.89
N GLY A 294 21.48 -14.59 -9.46
CA GLY A 294 20.30 -14.41 -10.31
C GLY A 294 19.68 -15.72 -10.81
N ASP A 295 20.16 -16.88 -10.36
CA ASP A 295 19.64 -18.17 -10.80
C ASP A 295 18.19 -18.35 -10.36
N ILE A 296 17.31 -18.65 -11.31
CA ILE A 296 15.90 -18.88 -11.05
C ILE A 296 15.72 -20.32 -10.61
N LEU A 297 15.25 -20.51 -9.38
CA LEU A 297 15.02 -21.82 -8.77
C LEU A 297 13.63 -22.37 -9.11
N SER A 298 12.63 -21.49 -9.21
CA SER A 298 11.26 -21.89 -9.54
C SER A 298 10.44 -20.70 -10.03
N ARG A 299 9.52 -20.95 -10.97
CA ARG A 299 8.45 -20.05 -11.38
C ARG A 299 7.10 -20.70 -11.17
N ARG A 300 6.18 -20.01 -10.50
CA ARG A 300 4.85 -20.52 -10.18
C ARG A 300 3.81 -19.51 -10.67
N PRO A 301 3.12 -19.77 -11.78
CA PRO A 301 2.00 -18.92 -12.18
C PRO A 301 0.92 -18.99 -11.10
N LEU A 302 0.32 -17.87 -10.79
CA LEU A 302 -0.87 -17.80 -9.95
C LEU A 302 -2.12 -17.74 -10.82
#